data_AF-A0A2N1ME97-F1
#
_entry.id   AF-A0A2N1ME97-F1
#
_cell.length_a   1.000
_cell.length_b   1.000
_cell.length_c   1.000
_cell.angle_alpha   90.00
_cell.angle_beta   90.00
_cell.angle_gamma   90.00
#
_symmetry.space_group_name_H-M   'P 1'
#
loop_
_entity.id
_entity.type
_entity.pdbx_description
1 polymer ?
#
loop_
_entity_poly.entity_id
_entity_poly.type
_entity_poly.pdbx_seq_one_letter_code
_entity_poly.pdbx_strand_id
1 'polypeptide(L)'
;MKHLQIDYGYLLKTILGERSMGSSPVIVGSRPPPDDTLWDEIKKLGYEATVYDRNLDNKEKRVDMKLGVSMVVQTLFKAKSPGVLVLVAGDGDYEPALEEILKAGWKVEIRFWASGM
;
A
#
# COMPACT_ATOMS: atom_id res chain seq x y z
N MET A 1 0.31 -11.33 -27.24
CA MET A 1 1.08 -11.53 -26.00
C MET A 1 0.06 -11.63 -24.85
N LYS A 2 0.17 -12.61 -23.94
CA LYS A 2 -0.73 -12.66 -22.77
C LYS A 2 -0.13 -11.77 -21.69
N HIS A 3 -0.85 -10.76 -21.25
CA HIS A 3 -0.45 -9.89 -20.15
C HIS A 3 -1.20 -10.32 -18.89
N LEU A 4 -0.46 -10.49 -17.80
CA LEU A 4 -1.03 -10.71 -16.47
C LEU A 4 -0.99 -9.38 -15.73
N GLN A 5 -2.14 -8.92 -15.26
CA GLN A 5 -2.27 -7.71 -14.45
C GLN A 5 -3.06 -8.06 -13.19
N ILE A 6 -2.66 -7.47 -12.06
CA ILE A 6 -3.43 -7.55 -10.82
C ILE A 6 -4.62 -6.60 -10.94
N ASP A 7 -5.82 -7.09 -10.67
CA ASP A 7 -7.00 -6.23 -10.50
C ASP A 7 -6.98 -5.64 -9.08
N TYR A 8 -6.43 -4.44 -8.97
CA TYR A 8 -6.33 -3.73 -7.68
C TYR A 8 -7.68 -3.30 -7.12
N GLY A 9 -8.69 -3.09 -7.97
CA GLY A 9 -10.05 -2.78 -7.52
C GLY A 9 -10.68 -4.00 -6.84
N TYR A 10 -10.55 -5.17 -7.46
CA TYR A 10 -11.01 -6.43 -6.88
C TYR A 10 -10.21 -6.83 -5.64
N LEU A 11 -8.88 -6.62 -5.65
CA LEU A 11 -8.03 -6.83 -4.48
C LEU A 11 -8.50 -5.98 -3.30
N LEU A 12 -8.71 -4.68 -3.51
CA LEU A 12 -9.20 -3.77 -2.47
C LEU A 12 -10.59 -4.19 -1.97
N LYS A 13 -11.53 -4.52 -2.87
CA LYS A 13 -12.85 -5.01 -2.50
C LYS A 13 -12.78 -6.28 -1.64
N THR A 14 -11.88 -7.20 -2.01
CA THR A 14 -11.66 -8.46 -1.29
C THR A 14 -11.11 -8.21 0.11
N ILE A 15 -10.13 -7.30 0.25
CA ILE A 15 -9.54 -6.92 1.53
C ILE A 15 -10.57 -6.18 2.40
N LEU A 16 -11.35 -5.28 1.80
CA LEU A 16 -12.30 -4.45 2.52
C LEU A 16 -13.43 -5.29 3.11
N GLY A 17 -13.97 -6.24 2.34
CA GLY A 17 -15.12 -7.05 2.74
C GLY A 17 -16.34 -6.17 3.04
N GLU A 18 -16.93 -6.34 4.22
CA GLU A 18 -18.09 -5.55 4.68
C GLU A 18 -17.70 -4.26 5.44
N ARG A 19 -16.40 -3.96 5.56
CA ARG A 19 -15.90 -2.80 6.31
C ARG A 19 -16.04 -1.51 5.50
N SER A 20 -16.17 -0.39 6.19
CA SER A 20 -15.99 0.94 5.58
C SER A 20 -14.53 1.37 5.63
N MET A 21 -14.05 2.07 4.59
CA MET A 21 -12.72 2.67 4.62
C MET A 21 -12.66 3.84 5.60
N GLY A 22 -11.65 3.84 6.49
CA GLY A 22 -11.39 4.94 7.43
C GLY A 22 -10.62 6.12 6.83
N SER A 23 -9.91 5.88 5.72
CA SER A 23 -9.16 6.88 4.95
C SER A 23 -8.99 6.38 3.52
N SER A 24 -8.57 7.26 2.60
CA SER A 24 -8.15 6.84 1.27
C SER A 24 -6.95 5.88 1.38
N PRO A 25 -6.92 4.78 0.61
CA PRO A 25 -5.81 3.86 0.64
C PRO A 25 -4.56 4.56 0.09
N VAL A 26 -3.41 4.25 0.69
CA VAL A 26 -2.10 4.69 0.24
C VAL A 26 -1.50 3.61 -0.63
N ILE A 27 -1.18 3.95 -1.88
CA ILE A 27 -0.56 3.03 -2.84
C ILE A 27 0.79 3.62 -3.22
N VAL A 28 1.85 2.85 -3.04
CA VAL A 28 3.22 3.26 -3.35
C VAL A 28 3.83 2.25 -4.31
N GLY A 29 4.50 2.72 -5.35
CA GLY A 29 5.19 1.83 -6.27
C GLY A 29 6.16 2.56 -7.21
N SER A 30 6.96 1.78 -7.92
CA SER A 30 7.81 2.27 -9.01
C SER A 30 6.98 2.81 -10.17
N ARG A 31 7.50 3.81 -10.88
CA ARG A 31 6.95 4.25 -12.16
C ARG A 31 6.98 3.07 -13.15
N PRO A 32 5.83 2.73 -13.75
CA PRO A 32 5.76 1.67 -14.75
C PRO A 32 6.31 2.19 -16.09
N PRO A 33 6.45 1.31 -17.09
CA PRO A 33 6.70 1.73 -18.47
C PRO A 33 5.67 2.78 -18.95
N PRO A 34 6.02 3.61 -19.95
CA PRO A 34 5.18 4.75 -20.38
C PRO A 34 3.74 4.41 -20.79
N ASP A 35 3.46 3.18 -21.21
CA ASP A 35 2.15 2.74 -21.72
C ASP A 35 1.25 2.12 -20.63
N ASP A 36 1.50 2.40 -19.35
CA ASP A 36 0.78 1.80 -18.23
C ASP A 36 -0.33 2.72 -17.71
N THR A 37 -1.56 2.18 -17.67
CA THR A 37 -2.78 2.90 -17.25
C THR A 37 -3.12 2.72 -15.78
N LEU A 38 -2.38 1.89 -15.03
CA LEU A 38 -2.74 1.46 -13.68
C LEU A 38 -2.90 2.65 -12.72
N TRP A 39 -1.92 3.55 -12.72
CA TRP A 39 -1.91 4.68 -11.79
C TRP A 39 -2.97 5.72 -12.09
N ASP A 40 -3.33 5.88 -13.37
CA ASP A 40 -4.40 6.79 -13.76
C ASP A 40 -5.76 6.24 -13.34
N GLU A 41 -5.97 4.93 -13.47
CA GLU A 41 -7.17 4.27 -12.93
C GLU A 41 -7.24 4.36 -11.40
N ILE A 42 -6.13 4.12 -10.70
CA ILE A 42 -6.06 4.28 -9.24
C ILE A 42 -6.44 5.71 -8.81
N LYS A 43 -5.96 6.73 -9.54
CA LYS A 43 -6.32 8.13 -9.27
C LYS A 43 -7.79 8.41 -9.57
N LYS A 44 -8.37 7.83 -10.63
CA LYS A 44 -9.82 7.96 -10.95
C LYS A 44 -10.70 7.38 -9.84
N LEU A 45 -10.21 6.37 -9.12
CA LEU A 45 -10.87 5.82 -7.94
C LEU A 45 -10.76 6.71 -6.69
N GLY A 46 -10.02 7.83 -6.77
CA GLY A 46 -9.86 8.80 -5.67
C GLY A 46 -8.79 8.39 -4.64
N TYR A 47 -7.90 7.45 -4.98
CA TYR A 47 -6.90 6.92 -4.06
C TYR A 47 -5.60 7.72 -4.08
N GLU A 48 -4.91 7.78 -2.93
CA GLU A 48 -3.61 8.45 -2.82
C GLU A 48 -2.53 7.53 -3.41
N ALA A 49 -2.17 7.76 -4.67
CA ALA A 49 -1.06 7.09 -5.35
C ALA A 49 0.23 7.92 -5.28
N THR A 50 1.29 7.35 -4.70
CA THR A 50 2.65 7.91 -4.77
C THR A 50 3.51 7.04 -5.67
N VAL A 51 4.08 7.63 -6.73
CA VAL A 51 4.91 6.92 -7.71
C VAL A 51 6.34 7.45 -7.63
N TYR A 52 7.33 6.55 -7.53
CA TYR A 52 8.75 6.89 -7.53
C TYR A 52 9.46 6.38 -8.77
N ASP A 53 10.42 7.15 -9.29
CA ASP A 53 11.32 6.67 -10.34
C ASP A 53 12.29 5.63 -9.77
N ARG A 54 12.60 4.63 -10.58
CA ARG A 54 13.69 3.69 -10.30
C ARG A 54 15.03 4.42 -10.36
N ASN A 55 16.03 3.88 -9.66
CA ASN A 55 17.38 4.46 -9.69
C ASN A 55 18.07 4.22 -11.05
N LEU A 56 19.28 4.75 -11.23
CA LEU A 56 20.08 4.59 -12.46
C LEU A 56 20.39 3.13 -12.82
N ASP A 57 20.32 2.21 -11.84
CA ASP A 57 20.49 0.76 -12.03
C ASP A 57 19.14 0.04 -12.30
N ASN A 58 18.07 0.79 -12.56
CA ASN A 58 16.70 0.29 -12.73
C ASN A 58 16.17 -0.52 -11.52
N LYS A 59 16.69 -0.24 -10.32
CA LYS A 59 16.18 -0.80 -9.05
C LYS A 59 15.16 0.12 -8.42
N GLU A 60 14.15 -0.47 -7.81
CA GLU A 60 13.20 0.25 -6.98
C GLU A 60 13.92 0.93 -5.81
N LYS A 61 13.50 2.15 -5.49
CA LYS A 61 14.03 2.91 -4.36
C LYS A 61 12.91 3.76 -3.76
N ARG A 62 12.96 4.00 -2.46
CA ARG A 62 12.05 4.86 -1.67
C ARG A 62 10.63 4.32 -1.45
N VAL A 63 10.23 3.24 -2.12
CA VAL A 63 8.89 2.66 -1.98
C VAL A 63 8.66 2.18 -0.55
N ASP A 64 9.54 1.34 -0.01
CA ASP A 64 9.38 0.79 1.35
C ASP A 64 9.40 1.88 2.42
N MET A 65 10.39 2.78 2.34
CA MET A 65 10.48 3.91 3.26
C MET A 65 9.23 4.79 3.22
N LYS A 66 8.68 5.07 2.03
CA LYS A 66 7.45 5.85 1.92
C LYS A 66 6.25 5.10 2.49
N LEU A 67 6.15 3.79 2.27
CA LEU A 67 5.07 2.99 2.83
C LEU A 67 5.14 3.00 4.36
N GLY A 68 6.32 2.75 4.93
CA GLY A 68 6.61 2.84 6.37
C GLY A 68 6.20 4.18 6.97
N VAL A 69 6.68 5.28 6.41
CA VAL A 69 6.33 6.64 6.86
C VAL A 69 4.83 6.90 6.73
N SER A 70 4.20 6.45 5.64
CA SER A 70 2.77 6.68 5.41
C SER A 70 1.91 5.92 6.40
N MET A 71 2.27 4.69 6.77
CA MET A 71 1.56 3.95 7.82
C MET A 71 1.56 4.74 9.12
N VAL A 72 2.74 5.17 9.58
CA VAL A 72 2.89 5.95 10.83
C VAL A 72 2.10 7.25 10.78
N VAL A 73 2.22 8.02 9.69
CA VAL A 73 1.50 9.30 9.55
C VAL A 73 -0.01 9.11 9.55
N GLN A 74 -0.52 8.12 8.81
CA GLN A 74 -1.95 7.89 8.69
C GLN A 74 -2.56 7.39 10.01
N THR A 75 -1.88 6.48 10.73
CA THR A 75 -2.41 5.88 11.95
C THR A 75 -2.17 6.69 13.21
N LEU A 76 -0.97 7.25 13.40
CA LEU A 76 -0.58 7.91 14.66
C LEU A 76 -0.86 9.41 14.66
N PHE A 77 -0.93 10.04 13.50
CA PHE A 77 -1.03 11.50 13.40
C PHE A 77 -2.32 12.01 12.75
N LYS A 78 -2.87 11.30 11.75
CA LYS A 78 -4.05 11.76 11.01
C LYS A 78 -5.37 11.14 11.47
N ALA A 79 -5.37 9.85 11.79
CA ALA A 79 -6.58 9.15 12.19
C ALA A 79 -7.12 9.67 13.53
N LYS A 80 -8.44 9.84 13.62
CA LYS A 80 -9.12 10.33 14.84
C LYS A 80 -9.21 9.28 15.95
N SER A 81 -9.20 8.00 15.58
CA SER A 81 -9.30 6.88 16.49
C SER A 81 -8.68 5.62 15.86
N PRO A 82 -8.18 4.67 16.66
CA PRO A 82 -7.67 3.41 16.15
C PRO A 82 -8.72 2.60 15.38
N GLY A 83 -8.27 1.89 14.36
CA GLY A 83 -9.07 0.98 13.56
C GLY A 83 -8.26 -0.26 13.17
N VAL A 84 -8.45 -0.71 11.93
CA VAL A 84 -7.63 -1.78 11.34
C VAL A 84 -6.74 -1.18 10.27
N LEU A 85 -5.42 -1.32 10.44
CA LEU A 85 -4.44 -1.10 9.39
C LEU A 85 -4.28 -2.41 8.61
N VAL A 86 -4.56 -2.39 7.31
CA VAL A 86 -4.22 -3.50 6.43
C VAL A 86 -2.96 -3.14 5.63
N LEU A 87 -1.90 -3.91 5.81
CA LEU A 87 -0.67 -3.81 5.04
C LEU A 87 -0.67 -4.90 3.96
N VAL A 88 -0.57 -4.50 2.70
CA VAL A 88 -0.41 -5.43 1.57
C VAL A 88 1.03 -5.39 1.08
N ALA A 89 1.91 -6.12 1.77
CA ALA A 89 3.33 -6.20 1.45
C ALA A 89 3.94 -7.49 2.03
N GLY A 90 5.00 -7.99 1.39
CA GLY A 90 5.73 -9.18 1.82
C GLY A 90 7.06 -8.91 2.52
N ASP A 91 7.45 -7.65 2.68
CA ASP A 91 8.70 -7.26 3.34
C ASP A 91 8.54 -7.23 4.88
N GLY A 92 9.55 -7.71 5.60
CA GLY A 92 9.60 -7.70 7.06
C GLY A 92 10.08 -6.37 7.65
N ASP A 93 10.73 -5.52 6.86
CA ASP A 93 11.34 -4.26 7.33
C ASP A 93 10.32 -3.22 7.87
N TYR A 94 9.02 -3.51 7.71
CA TYR A 94 7.93 -2.75 8.28
C TYR A 94 7.72 -2.99 9.80
N GLU A 95 8.30 -4.04 10.37
CA GLU A 95 8.11 -4.45 11.77
C GLU A 95 8.23 -3.29 12.77
N PRO A 96 9.28 -2.45 12.76
CA PRO A 96 9.43 -1.37 13.74
C PRO A 96 8.29 -0.34 13.70
N ALA A 97 7.76 -0.06 12.50
CA ALA A 97 6.61 0.84 12.36
C ALA A 97 5.32 0.19 12.87
N LEU A 98 5.13 -1.10 12.60
CA LEU A 98 3.95 -1.85 13.03
C LEU A 98 3.89 -2.00 14.55
N GLU A 99 5.03 -2.18 15.22
CA GLU A 99 5.09 -2.23 16.70
C GLU A 99 4.54 -0.96 17.35
N GLU A 100 4.95 0.22 16.87
CA GLU A 100 4.45 1.50 17.40
C GLU A 100 2.95 1.69 17.13
N ILE A 101 2.47 1.21 15.98
CA ILE A 101 1.06 1.25 15.60
C ILE A 101 0.21 0.33 16.49
N LEU A 102 0.71 -0.87 16.81
CA LEU A 102 0.08 -1.79 17.75
C LEU A 102 0.01 -1.20 19.16
N LYS A 103 1.10 -0.56 19.63
CA LYS A 103 1.12 0.15 20.93
C LYS A 103 0.08 1.27 21.01
N ALA A 104 -0.24 1.90 19.88
CA ALA A 104 -1.29 2.91 19.78
C ALA A 104 -2.73 2.34 19.71
N GLY A 105 -2.91 1.03 19.88
CA GLY A 105 -4.22 0.38 19.97
C GLY A 105 -4.85 -0.01 18.62
N TRP A 106 -4.07 0.04 17.53
CA TRP A 106 -4.53 -0.44 16.23
C TRP A 106 -4.51 -1.96 16.15
N LYS A 107 -5.40 -2.51 15.32
CA LYS A 107 -5.25 -3.88 14.82
C LYS A 107 -4.49 -3.85 13.49
N VAL A 108 -3.56 -4.77 13.31
CA VAL A 108 -2.79 -4.90 12.07
C VAL A 108 -3.15 -6.20 11.37
N GLU A 109 -3.51 -6.11 10.09
CA GLU A 109 -3.69 -7.24 9.19
C GLU A 109 -2.63 -7.17 8.09
N ILE A 110 -1.77 -8.19 7.99
CA ILE A 110 -0.81 -8.29 6.89
C ILE A 110 -1.38 -9.22 5.82
N ARG A 111 -1.26 -8.83 4.55
CA ARG A 111 -1.65 -9.62 3.37
C ARG A 111 -0.48 -9.67 2.41
N PHE A 112 -0.05 -10.87 2.07
CA PHE A 112 1.05 -11.09 1.13
C PHE A 112 0.82 -12.39 0.38
N TRP A 113 1.54 -12.56 -0.74
CA TRP A 113 1.49 -13.79 -1.52
C TRP A 113 2.39 -14.85 -0.91
N ALA A 114 1.86 -16.05 -0.71
CA ALA A 114 2.57 -17.16 -0.06
C ALA A 114 3.85 -17.57 -0.82
N SER A 115 3.90 -17.30 -2.13
CA SER A 115 5.06 -17.41 -2.98
C SER A 115 4.96 -16.38 -4.11
N GLY A 116 6.11 -15.89 -4.59
CA GLY A 116 6.16 -15.09 -5.82
C GLY A 116 5.82 -15.91 -7.07
N MET A 117 5.59 -15.21 -8.18
CA MET A 117 5.69 -15.79 -9.53
C MET A 117 7.15 -15.82 -9.99
#